data_AF-A0A1Q2TYV2-F1
#
_entry.id   AF-A0A1Q2TYV2-F1
#
_cell.length_a   1.000
_cell.length_b   1.000
_cell.length_c   1.000
_cell.angle_alpha   90.00
_cell.angle_beta   90.00
_cell.angle_gamma   90.00
#
_symmetry.space_group_name_H-M   'P 1'
#
loop_
_entity.id
_entity.type
_entity.pdbx_description
1 polymer ?
#
loop_
_entity_poly.entity_id
_entity_poly.type
_entity_poly.pdbx_seq_one_letter_code
_entity_poly.pdbx_strand_id
1 'polypeptide(L)'
;MAIRFHALEAISLSVPDAPRPIQEYLREIDTLVGAIADPERTKKLAPDQYQLQMRPIGFLDLYQFQPIVTLQIWCDRHGHVHIKSIDYQLRGLEAFMKGFCLEVKGLLRPVRHHRRWSLQGQADLQVKLELPPPLWLTPKVLIRKTGDRLLKEILQRIKKQLLTKLITDYEVWAETTGNYSGLSISPNP
;
A
#
# COMPACT_ATOMS: atom_id res chain seq x y z
N MET A 1 -28.20 9.20 -3.04
CA MET A 1 -28.01 8.17 -4.09
C MET A 1 -26.55 7.74 -4.10
N ALA A 2 -26.26 6.45 -3.98
CA ALA A 2 -24.88 5.94 -3.88
C ALA A 2 -24.28 5.56 -5.25
N ILE A 3 -23.02 5.94 -5.48
CA ILE A 3 -22.18 5.47 -6.59
C ILE A 3 -21.02 4.64 -6.02
N ARG A 4 -20.47 3.75 -6.85
CA ARG A 4 -19.34 2.91 -6.48
C ARG A 4 -18.26 2.98 -7.55
N PHE A 5 -17.03 3.08 -7.09
CA PHE A 5 -15.82 2.99 -7.89
C PHE A 5 -15.04 1.76 -7.45
N HIS A 6 -14.37 1.12 -8.40
CA HIS A 6 -13.59 -0.09 -8.13
C HIS A 6 -12.36 -0.16 -9.01
N ALA A 7 -11.24 -0.54 -8.42
CA ALA A 7 -10.05 -0.95 -9.15
C ALA A 7 -9.40 -2.17 -8.48
N LEU A 8 -8.83 -3.02 -9.32
CA LEU A 8 -8.10 -4.21 -8.93
C LEU A 8 -6.77 -4.22 -9.66
N GLU A 9 -5.68 -4.45 -8.94
CA GLU A 9 -4.36 -4.62 -9.53
C GLU A 9 -3.68 -5.84 -8.96
N ALA A 10 -2.95 -6.55 -9.83
CA ALA A 10 -2.14 -7.69 -9.47
C ALA A 10 -0.68 -7.43 -9.87
N ILE A 11 0.23 -8.02 -9.09
CA ILE A 11 1.66 -7.95 -9.31
C ILE A 11 2.29 -9.33 -9.20
N SER A 12 3.35 -9.54 -9.97
CA SER A 12 4.23 -10.69 -9.84
C SER A 12 5.65 -10.18 -9.99
N LEU A 13 6.47 -10.45 -8.98
CA LEU A 13 7.86 -10.04 -8.88
C LEU A 13 8.73 -11.28 -8.81
N SER A 14 9.77 -11.36 -9.64
CA SER A 14 10.82 -12.38 -9.43
C SER A 14 11.69 -11.92 -8.28
N VAL A 15 11.96 -12.82 -7.33
CA VAL A 15 12.85 -12.55 -6.22
C VAL A 15 14.26 -13.02 -6.62
N PRO A 16 15.29 -12.17 -6.49
CA PRO A 16 16.67 -12.57 -6.75
C PRO A 16 17.14 -13.59 -5.71
N ASP A 17 18.12 -14.42 -6.07
CA ASP A 17 18.73 -15.33 -5.12
C ASP A 17 19.60 -14.51 -4.15
N ALA A 18 19.25 -14.54 -2.87
CA ALA A 18 19.94 -13.81 -1.80
C ALA A 18 20.20 -14.74 -0.61
N PRO A 19 21.19 -14.44 0.26
CA PRO A 19 21.56 -15.32 1.37
C PRO A 19 20.43 -15.52 2.39
N ARG A 20 19.50 -14.56 2.49
CA ARG A 20 18.35 -14.62 3.39
C ARG A 20 17.05 -14.79 2.62
N PRO A 21 16.12 -15.66 3.06
CA PRO A 21 14.86 -15.89 2.37
C PRO A 21 13.94 -14.66 2.44
N ILE A 22 13.27 -14.35 1.33
CA ILE A 22 12.31 -13.22 1.22
C ILE A 22 11.18 -13.29 2.26
N GLN A 23 10.84 -14.48 2.76
CA GLN A 23 9.84 -14.67 3.80
C GLN A 23 10.22 -14.00 5.13
N GLU A 24 11.50 -13.93 5.46
CA GLU A 24 11.95 -13.22 6.66
C GLU A 24 11.81 -11.71 6.48
N TYR A 25 12.15 -11.19 5.30
CA TYR A 25 11.93 -9.78 4.95
C TYR A 25 10.44 -9.40 5.07
N LEU A 26 9.53 -10.24 4.58
CA LEU A 26 8.08 -10.00 4.70
C LEU A 26 7.56 -10.01 6.15
N ARG A 27 8.29 -10.59 7.11
CA ARG A 27 7.91 -10.54 8.53
C ARG A 27 8.33 -9.24 9.19
N GLU A 28 9.29 -8.53 8.61
CA GLU A 28 9.67 -7.18 9.02
C GLU A 28 8.72 -6.16 8.39
N ILE A 29 7.54 -6.04 8.99
CA ILE A 29 6.45 -5.20 8.46
C ILE A 29 6.89 -3.75 8.28
N ASP A 30 7.65 -3.18 9.22
CA ASP A 30 8.10 -1.78 9.12
C ASP A 30 8.92 -1.52 7.85
N THR A 31 9.86 -2.42 7.55
CA THR A 31 10.70 -2.37 6.34
C THR A 31 9.83 -2.47 5.09
N LEU A 32 8.89 -3.43 5.08
CA LEU A 32 7.97 -3.63 3.96
C LEU A 32 7.04 -2.42 3.73
N VAL A 33 6.57 -1.77 4.79
CA VAL A 33 5.74 -0.57 4.68
C VAL A 33 6.49 0.55 4.00
N GLY A 34 7.78 0.73 4.29
CA GLY A 34 8.64 1.70 3.59
C GLY A 34 8.84 1.39 2.09
N ALA A 35 8.78 0.12 1.71
CA ALA A 35 8.82 -0.30 0.31
C ALA A 35 7.48 -0.10 -0.42
N ILE A 36 6.35 -0.27 0.27
CA ILE A 36 4.99 -0.10 -0.30
C ILE A 36 4.61 1.38 -0.39
N ALA A 37 4.90 2.16 0.66
CA ALA A 37 4.43 3.52 0.85
C ALA A 37 5.59 4.49 1.05
N ASP A 38 5.40 5.75 0.68
CA ASP A 38 6.42 6.78 0.83
C ASP A 38 6.71 7.00 2.33
N PRO A 39 7.94 6.73 2.84
CA PRO A 39 8.25 6.84 4.25
C PRO A 39 8.00 8.24 4.82
N GLU A 40 8.25 9.29 4.03
CA GLU A 40 7.99 10.68 4.43
C GLU A 40 6.51 10.99 4.67
N ARG A 41 5.64 10.14 4.12
CA ARG A 41 4.18 10.28 4.16
C ARG A 41 3.52 9.17 4.98
N THR A 42 4.32 8.37 5.68
CA THR A 42 3.83 7.23 6.44
C THR A 42 4.19 7.41 7.90
N LYS A 43 3.17 7.38 8.76
CA LYS A 43 3.33 7.46 10.21
C LYS A 43 2.88 6.15 10.83
N LYS A 44 3.76 5.49 11.59
CA LYS A 44 3.37 4.33 12.40
C LYS A 44 2.53 4.80 13.59
N LEU A 45 1.34 4.21 13.75
CA LEU A 45 0.42 4.50 14.85
C LEU A 45 0.47 3.40 15.92
N ALA A 46 0.62 2.14 15.50
CA ALA A 46 0.69 0.96 16.35
C ALA A 46 1.57 -0.11 15.66
N PRO A 47 1.87 -1.27 16.30
CA PRO A 47 2.72 -2.30 15.70
C PRO A 47 2.32 -2.75 14.28
N ASP A 48 1.02 -2.79 14.02
CA ASP A 48 0.42 -3.20 12.74
C ASP A 48 -0.41 -2.10 12.08
N GLN A 49 -0.37 -0.84 12.56
CA GLN A 49 -1.18 0.25 12.04
C GLN A 49 -0.34 1.41 11.53
N TYR A 50 -0.62 1.83 10.31
CA TYR A 50 0.14 2.83 9.57
C TYR A 50 -0.81 3.84 8.94
N GLN A 51 -0.59 5.12 9.22
CA GLN A 51 -1.32 6.21 8.58
C GLN A 51 -0.53 6.73 7.38
N LEU A 52 -1.16 6.71 6.22
CA LEU A 52 -0.58 7.15 4.96
C LEU A 52 -1.26 8.45 4.54
N GLN A 53 -0.47 9.51 4.37
CA GLN A 53 -0.94 10.79 3.86
C GLN A 53 -0.62 10.90 2.37
N MET A 54 -1.64 10.70 1.53
CA MET A 54 -1.45 10.72 0.08
C MET A 54 -1.19 12.14 -0.43
N ARG A 55 -0.72 12.26 -1.68
CA ARG A 55 -0.67 13.56 -2.36
C ARG A 55 -2.09 14.03 -2.66
N PRO A 56 -2.34 15.35 -2.73
CA PRO A 56 -3.62 15.86 -3.20
C PRO A 56 -3.98 15.28 -4.57
N ILE A 57 -5.26 14.96 -4.72
CA ILE A 57 -5.85 14.30 -5.88
C ILE A 57 -6.97 15.18 -6.41
N GLY A 58 -7.02 15.34 -7.74
CA GLY A 58 -8.12 15.99 -8.44
C GLY A 58 -9.20 14.99 -8.86
N PHE A 59 -10.46 15.40 -8.84
CA PHE A 59 -11.59 14.63 -9.34
C PHE A 59 -12.55 15.50 -10.16
N LEU A 60 -12.78 15.10 -11.41
CA LEU A 60 -13.62 15.82 -12.40
C LEU A 60 -13.23 17.29 -12.60
N ASP A 61 -12.00 17.69 -12.28
CA ASP A 61 -11.52 19.09 -12.29
C ASP A 61 -12.34 20.06 -11.41
N LEU A 62 -13.23 19.52 -10.57
CA LEU A 62 -14.12 20.27 -9.68
C LEU A 62 -13.73 20.13 -8.21
N TYR A 63 -13.09 19.02 -7.86
CA TYR A 63 -12.73 18.70 -6.48
C TYR A 63 -11.24 18.42 -6.38
N GLN A 64 -10.61 18.98 -5.35
CA GLN A 64 -9.24 18.66 -4.98
C GLN A 64 -9.20 18.30 -3.50
N PHE A 65 -8.67 17.12 -3.20
CA PHE A 65 -8.68 16.61 -1.83
C PHE A 65 -7.46 15.75 -1.54
N GLN A 66 -7.12 15.65 -0.26
CA GLN A 66 -6.01 14.85 0.21
C GLN A 66 -6.54 13.68 1.05
N PRO A 67 -6.44 12.44 0.54
CA PRO A 67 -6.72 11.26 1.34
C PRO A 67 -5.67 11.03 2.40
N ILE A 68 -6.13 10.72 3.61
CA ILE A 68 -5.34 10.18 4.71
C ILE A 68 -5.98 8.85 5.06
N VAL A 69 -5.24 7.75 4.93
CA VAL A 69 -5.77 6.40 5.14
C VAL A 69 -4.97 5.69 6.22
N THR A 70 -5.66 5.12 7.19
CA THR A 70 -5.04 4.24 8.18
C THR A 70 -5.20 2.80 7.72
N LEU A 71 -4.07 2.14 7.49
CA LEU A 71 -3.97 0.74 7.09
C LEU A 71 -3.54 -0.11 8.28
N GLN A 72 -4.19 -1.27 8.45
CA GLN A 72 -3.65 -2.37 9.25
C GLN A 72 -2.88 -3.32 8.32
N ILE A 73 -1.64 -3.62 8.67
CA ILE A 73 -0.71 -4.43 7.87
C ILE A 73 -0.07 -5.47 8.78
N TRP A 74 -0.24 -6.75 8.46
CA TRP A 74 0.27 -7.85 9.27
C TRP A 74 0.70 -9.03 8.40
N CYS A 75 1.63 -9.83 8.92
CA CYS A 75 2.06 -11.07 8.29
C CYS A 75 1.42 -12.25 9.02
N ASP A 76 0.79 -13.15 8.28
CA ASP A 76 0.20 -14.36 8.85
C ASP A 76 1.25 -15.45 9.09
N ARG A 77 0.82 -16.57 9.69
CA ARG A 77 1.68 -17.71 10.03
C ARG A 77 2.30 -18.37 8.79
N HIS A 78 1.72 -18.17 7.61
CA HIS A 78 2.19 -18.70 6.34
C HIS A 78 3.16 -17.75 5.62
N GLY A 79 3.45 -16.58 6.20
CA GLY A 79 4.30 -15.59 5.57
C GLY A 79 3.57 -14.75 4.52
N HIS A 80 2.24 -14.73 4.53
CA HIS A 80 1.47 -13.82 3.68
C HIS A 80 1.24 -12.50 4.40
N VAL A 81 1.50 -11.41 3.70
CA VAL A 81 1.24 -10.07 4.19
C VAL A 81 -0.15 -9.65 3.75
N HIS A 82 -0.96 -9.29 4.72
CA HIS A 82 -2.31 -8.78 4.54
C HIS A 82 -2.32 -7.28 4.81
N ILE A 83 -3.10 -6.56 4.01
CA ILE A 83 -3.30 -5.11 4.11
C ILE A 83 -4.79 -4.87 4.13
N LYS A 84 -5.29 -4.08 5.08
CA LYS A 84 -6.66 -3.56 5.04
C LYS A 84 -6.75 -2.14 5.53
N SER A 85 -7.65 -1.33 4.96
CA SER A 85 -8.01 -0.05 5.55
C SER A 85 -8.85 -0.25 6.82
N ILE A 86 -8.53 0.50 7.87
CA ILE A 86 -9.30 0.52 9.12
C ILE A 86 -9.90 1.89 9.42
N ASP A 87 -9.34 2.95 8.84
CA ASP A 87 -9.87 4.31 8.95
C ASP A 87 -9.44 5.16 7.74
N TYR A 88 -10.16 6.25 7.47
CA TYR A 88 -9.83 7.19 6.40
C TYR A 88 -10.40 8.59 6.68
N GLN A 89 -9.72 9.60 6.14
CA GLN A 89 -10.13 10.98 6.14
C GLN A 89 -9.85 11.60 4.78
N LEU A 90 -10.73 12.50 4.32
CA LEU A 90 -10.55 13.26 3.09
C LEU A 90 -10.45 14.75 3.41
N ARG A 91 -9.23 15.27 3.47
CA ARG A 91 -9.01 16.69 3.68
C ARG A 91 -9.43 17.48 2.44
N GLY A 92 -10.25 18.52 2.61
CA GLY A 92 -10.86 19.29 1.52
C GLY A 92 -12.20 18.74 1.02
N LEU A 93 -12.68 17.63 1.59
CA LEU A 93 -14.02 17.06 1.33
C LEU A 93 -14.72 16.64 2.63
N GLU A 94 -14.43 17.31 3.74
CA GLU A 94 -14.93 16.96 5.07
C GLU A 94 -16.48 16.92 5.10
N ALA A 95 -17.13 17.86 4.41
CA ALA A 95 -18.59 17.92 4.28
C ALA A 95 -19.20 16.71 3.54
N PHE A 96 -18.40 16.01 2.73
CA PHE A 96 -18.81 14.84 1.93
C PHE A 96 -18.40 13.51 2.56
N MET A 97 -17.86 13.53 3.77
CA MET A 97 -17.53 12.31 4.52
C MET A 97 -18.77 11.48 4.86
N LYS A 98 -19.94 12.13 5.01
CA LYS A 98 -21.21 11.42 5.23
C LYS A 98 -21.57 10.62 3.98
N GLY A 99 -21.70 9.30 4.15
CA GLY A 99 -22.00 8.38 3.05
C GLY A 99 -20.80 8.05 2.18
N PHE A 100 -19.59 8.54 2.50
CA PHE A 100 -18.35 8.11 1.87
C PHE A 100 -17.76 6.90 2.61
N CYS A 101 -17.33 5.90 1.85
CA CYS A 101 -16.69 4.68 2.31
C CYS A 101 -15.52 4.35 1.39
N LEU A 102 -14.34 4.18 1.98
CA LEU A 102 -13.14 3.71 1.29
C LEU A 102 -12.70 2.40 1.91
N GLU A 103 -12.46 1.43 1.04
CA GLU A 103 -12.01 0.10 1.43
C GLU A 103 -10.78 -0.27 0.58
N VAL A 104 -9.68 -0.53 1.28
CA VAL A 104 -8.46 -1.09 0.71
C VAL A 104 -8.32 -2.50 1.24
N LYS A 105 -8.09 -3.47 0.37
CA LYS A 105 -7.67 -4.82 0.73
C LYS A 105 -6.47 -5.22 -0.12
N GLY A 106 -5.46 -5.81 0.50
CA GLY A 106 -4.27 -6.27 -0.20
C GLY A 106 -3.75 -7.57 0.38
N LEU A 107 -3.14 -8.37 -0.49
CA LEU A 107 -2.45 -9.60 -0.14
C LEU A 107 -1.13 -9.64 -0.91
N LEU A 108 -0.03 -9.93 -0.22
CA LEU A 108 1.27 -10.20 -0.82
C LEU A 108 1.79 -11.53 -0.28
N ARG A 109 2.10 -12.48 -1.16
CA ARG A 109 2.51 -13.82 -0.80
C ARG A 109 3.76 -14.27 -1.55
N PRO A 110 4.70 -14.94 -0.87
CA PRO A 110 5.80 -15.62 -1.52
C PRO A 110 5.29 -16.92 -2.16
N VAL A 111 5.60 -17.11 -3.44
CA VAL A 111 5.25 -18.30 -4.22
C VAL A 111 6.52 -18.84 -4.87
N ARG A 112 6.81 -20.12 -4.63
CA ARG A 112 7.95 -20.80 -5.24
C ARG A 112 7.53 -21.41 -6.56
N HIS A 113 8.17 -21.00 -7.65
CA HIS A 113 8.02 -21.63 -8.96
C HIS A 113 9.34 -22.30 -9.33
N HIS A 114 9.33 -23.63 -9.45
CA HIS A 114 10.53 -24.45 -9.61
C HIS A 114 11.60 -24.16 -8.53
N ARG A 115 12.71 -23.53 -8.93
CA ARG A 115 13.84 -23.19 -8.06
C ARG A 115 13.91 -21.71 -7.67
N ARG A 116 13.00 -20.86 -8.16
CA ARG A 116 13.01 -19.42 -7.87
C ARG A 116 11.81 -19.00 -7.05
N TRP A 117 12.03 -18.05 -6.15
CA TRP A 117 10.95 -17.39 -5.43
C TRP A 117 10.36 -16.27 -6.27
N SER A 118 9.05 -16.10 -6.15
CA SER A 118 8.33 -14.96 -6.70
C SER A 118 7.43 -14.38 -5.62
N LEU A 119 7.21 -13.07 -5.65
CA LEU A 119 6.20 -12.42 -4.83
C LEU A 119 4.98 -12.15 -5.69
N GLN A 120 3.86 -12.73 -5.32
CA GLN A 120 2.58 -12.47 -5.95
C GLN A 120 1.75 -11.58 -5.03
N GLY A 121 1.24 -10.49 -5.58
CA GLY A 121 0.43 -9.54 -4.84
C GLY A 121 -0.87 -9.20 -5.57
N GLN A 122 -1.89 -8.85 -4.80
CA GLN A 122 -3.14 -8.32 -5.30
C GLN A 122 -3.62 -7.20 -4.38
N ALA A 123 -4.16 -6.13 -4.96
CA ALA A 123 -4.78 -5.03 -4.24
C ALA A 123 -6.15 -4.72 -4.85
N ASP A 124 -7.16 -4.63 -3.99
CA ASP A 124 -8.53 -4.23 -4.28
C ASP A 124 -8.81 -2.89 -3.59
N LEU A 125 -9.22 -1.91 -4.37
CA LEU A 125 -9.59 -0.58 -3.90
C LEU A 125 -11.03 -0.29 -4.30
N GLN A 126 -11.88 -0.08 -3.31
CA GLN A 126 -13.28 0.25 -3.49
C GLN A 126 -13.61 1.56 -2.81
N VAL A 127 -14.38 2.38 -3.51
CA VAL A 127 -14.95 3.60 -2.94
C VAL A 127 -16.45 3.59 -3.19
N LYS A 128 -17.22 3.91 -2.15
CA LYS A 128 -18.66 4.13 -2.23
C LYS A 128 -18.92 5.52 -1.70
N LEU A 129 -19.72 6.31 -2.40
CA LEU A 129 -20.09 7.62 -1.92
C LEU A 129 -21.51 7.97 -2.31
N GLU A 130 -22.14 8.82 -1.50
CA GLU A 130 -23.33 9.53 -1.93
C GLU A 130 -22.92 10.71 -2.82
N LEU A 131 -23.56 10.80 -3.99
CA LEU A 131 -23.26 11.90 -4.91
C LEU A 131 -23.68 13.23 -4.30
N PRO A 132 -22.76 14.20 -4.18
CA PRO A 132 -23.11 15.52 -3.68
C PRO A 132 -23.95 16.30 -4.69
N PRO A 133 -24.74 17.31 -4.24
CA PRO A 133 -25.64 18.06 -5.12
C PRO A 133 -25.01 18.61 -6.41
N PRO A 134 -23.78 19.17 -6.40
CA PRO A 134 -23.16 19.67 -7.63
C PRO A 134 -22.92 18.59 -8.69
N LEU A 135 -22.84 17.31 -8.32
CA LEU A 135 -22.62 16.19 -9.24
C LEU A 135 -23.92 15.51 -9.70
N TRP A 136 -25.10 15.97 -9.27
CA TRP A 136 -26.36 15.35 -9.66
C TRP A 136 -26.68 15.48 -11.15
N LEU A 137 -26.22 16.55 -11.79
CA LEU A 137 -26.40 16.79 -13.23
C LEU A 137 -25.27 16.16 -14.08
N THR A 138 -24.19 15.72 -13.47
CA THR A 138 -23.09 15.05 -14.19
C THR A 138 -23.52 13.64 -14.60
N PRO A 139 -23.32 13.23 -15.86
CA PRO A 139 -23.66 11.88 -16.30
C PRO A 139 -22.98 10.82 -15.43
N LYS A 140 -23.77 9.91 -14.84
CA LYS A 140 -23.26 8.88 -13.91
C LYS A 140 -22.14 8.03 -14.51
N VAL A 141 -22.20 7.77 -15.82
CA VAL A 141 -21.18 7.02 -16.56
C VAL A 141 -19.83 7.75 -16.51
N LEU A 142 -19.83 9.08 -16.64
CA LEU A 142 -18.61 9.90 -16.55
C LEU A 142 -18.06 9.85 -15.14
N ILE A 143 -18.88 10.09 -14.11
CA ILE A 143 -18.45 10.04 -12.70
C ILE A 143 -17.82 8.68 -12.38
N ARG A 144 -18.47 7.59 -12.79
CA ARG A 144 -17.98 6.22 -12.56
C ARG A 144 -16.65 5.98 -13.26
N LYS A 145 -16.55 6.27 -14.56
CA LYS A 145 -15.32 6.07 -15.33
C LYS A 145 -14.16 6.88 -14.76
N THR A 146 -14.40 8.13 -14.36
CA THR A 146 -13.37 8.96 -13.71
C THR A 146 -12.96 8.39 -12.37
N GLY A 147 -13.92 7.89 -11.57
CA GLY A 147 -13.64 7.24 -10.29
C GLY A 147 -12.82 5.96 -10.43
N ASP A 148 -13.26 5.04 -11.29
CA ASP A 148 -12.55 3.78 -11.56
C ASP A 148 -11.13 4.05 -12.09
N ARG A 149 -10.99 5.03 -13.00
CA ARG A 149 -9.68 5.47 -13.50
C ARG A 149 -8.80 6.01 -12.38
N LEU A 150 -9.33 6.87 -11.51
CA LEU A 150 -8.59 7.43 -10.39
C LEU A 150 -8.08 6.32 -9.45
N LEU A 151 -8.95 5.39 -9.07
CA LEU A 151 -8.56 4.27 -8.20
C LEU A 151 -7.49 3.41 -8.87
N LYS A 152 -7.62 3.16 -10.18
CA LYS A 152 -6.61 2.42 -10.95
C LYS A 152 -5.27 3.15 -10.97
N GLU A 153 -5.25 4.46 -11.18
CA GLU A 153 -4.01 5.25 -11.15
C GLU A 153 -3.32 5.22 -9.78
N ILE A 154 -4.10 5.24 -8.69
CA ILE A 154 -3.57 5.05 -7.33
C ILE A 154 -2.89 3.69 -7.19
N LEU A 155 -3.60 2.60 -7.54
CA LEU A 155 -3.05 1.25 -7.45
C LEU A 155 -1.81 1.07 -8.33
N GLN A 156 -1.78 1.66 -9.53
CA GLN A 156 -0.62 1.62 -10.42
C GLN A 156 0.60 2.34 -9.82
N ARG A 157 0.40 3.46 -9.11
CA ARG A 157 1.50 4.15 -8.41
C ARG A 157 2.05 3.30 -7.26
N ILE A 158 1.17 2.69 -6.45
CA ILE A 158 1.57 1.79 -5.36
C ILE A 158 2.33 0.59 -5.94
N LYS A 159 1.81 -0.01 -7.01
CA LYS A 159 2.48 -1.09 -7.75
C LYS A 159 3.87 -0.66 -8.20
N LYS A 160 4.00 0.46 -8.89
CA LYS A 160 5.31 0.95 -9.36
C LYS A 160 6.29 1.15 -8.21
N GLN A 161 5.85 1.78 -7.13
CA GLN A 161 6.67 1.99 -5.94
C GLN A 161 7.14 0.66 -5.35
N LEU A 162 6.23 -0.30 -5.20
CA LEU A 162 6.53 -1.64 -4.71
C LEU A 162 7.53 -2.36 -5.62
N LEU A 163 7.35 -2.30 -6.95
CA LEU A 163 8.27 -2.91 -7.92
C LEU A 163 9.68 -2.32 -7.85
N THR A 164 9.80 -1.00 -7.63
CA THR A 164 11.09 -0.30 -7.62
C THR A 164 11.83 -0.44 -6.29
N LYS A 165 11.10 -0.36 -5.16
CA LYS A 165 11.72 -0.35 -3.83
C LYS A 165 11.88 -1.73 -3.23
N LEU A 166 10.90 -2.63 -3.36
CA LEU A 166 10.91 -3.88 -2.60
C LEU A 166 12.12 -4.76 -2.91
N ILE A 167 12.45 -4.96 -4.18
CA ILE A 167 13.57 -5.84 -4.55
C ILE A 167 14.90 -5.21 -4.11
N THR A 168 15.08 -3.92 -4.36
CA THR A 168 16.26 -3.16 -3.94
C THR A 168 16.44 -3.18 -2.42
N ASP A 169 15.37 -2.90 -1.67
CA ASP A 169 15.38 -2.89 -0.21
C ASP A 169 15.62 -4.31 0.34
N TYR A 170 15.08 -5.34 -0.31
CA TYR A 170 15.32 -6.74 0.04
C TYR A 170 16.78 -7.14 -0.17
N GLU A 171 17.40 -6.78 -1.29
CA GLU A 171 18.81 -7.09 -1.57
C GLU A 171 19.71 -6.48 -0.49
N VAL A 172 19.54 -5.19 -0.20
CA VAL A 172 20.30 -4.49 0.87
C VAL A 172 20.07 -5.14 2.23
N TRP A 173 18.81 -5.42 2.57
CA TRP A 173 18.46 -6.05 3.86
C TRP A 173 19.04 -7.46 3.99
N ALA A 174 19.06 -8.23 2.91
CA ALA A 174 19.60 -9.58 2.90
C ALA A 174 21.12 -9.60 3.12
N GLU A 175 21.82 -8.56 2.69
CA GLU A 175 23.28 -8.39 2.84
C GLU A 175 23.69 -7.85 4.23
N THR A 176 22.88 -6.98 4.83
CA THR A 176 23.28 -6.17 6.01
C THR A 176 23.49 -6.99 7.30
N THR A 177 22.95 -8.20 7.41
CA THR A 177 23.14 -9.08 8.60
C THR A 177 24.31 -10.07 8.45
N GLY A 178 25.18 -9.89 7.46
CA GLY A 178 26.43 -10.66 7.33
C GLY A 178 27.62 -10.14 8.16
N ASN A 179 27.51 -8.96 8.78
CA ASN A 179 28.68 -8.23 9.31
C ASN A 179 28.68 -7.90 10.81
N TYR A 180 27.78 -8.47 11.61
CA TYR A 180 27.81 -8.35 13.08
C TYR A 180 28.30 -9.64 13.76
N SER A 181 29.41 -10.19 13.27
CA SER A 181 30.14 -11.28 13.93
C SER A 181 31.63 -10.94 13.96
N GLY A 182 32.02 -10.03 14.85
CA GLY A 182 33.44 -9.79 15.10
C GLY A 182 33.84 -8.39 15.54
N LEU A 183 33.25 -7.85 16.62
CA LEU A 183 33.94 -6.86 17.46
C LEU A 183 33.67 -7.18 18.93
N SER A 184 34.24 -8.31 19.36
CA SER A 184 34.43 -8.65 20.76
C SER A 184 35.68 -7.92 21.29
N ILE A 185 35.46 -7.02 22.24
CA ILE A 185 36.29 -6.74 23.43
C ILE A 185 37.67 -6.11 23.19
N SER A 186 37.83 -4.88 23.70
CA SER A 186 38.85 -4.63 24.75
C SER A 186 38.48 -3.38 25.57
N PRO A 187 38.25 -3.49 26.88
CA PRO A 187 38.42 -2.36 27.79
C PRO A 187 39.92 -2.25 28.09
N ASN A 188 40.50 -1.07 27.90
CA ASN A 188 41.87 -0.81 28.29
C ASN A 188 41.93 0.48 29.12
N PRO A 189 42.96 0.64 29.96
CA PRO A 189 42.93 0.45 31.41
C PRO A 189 42.72 1.76 32.17
#